data_AF-A0A451ABT5-F1
#
_entry.id   AF-A0A451ABT5-F1
#
_cell.length_a   1.000
_cell.length_b   1.000
_cell.length_c   1.000
_cell.angle_alpha   90.00
_cell.angle_beta   90.00
_cell.angle_gamma   90.00
#
_symmetry.space_group_name_H-M   'P 1'
#
loop_
_entity.id
_entity.type
_entity.pdbx_description
1 polymer ?
#
loop_
_entity_poly.entity_id
_entity_poly.type
_entity_poly.pdbx_seq_one_letter_code
_entity_poly.pdbx_strand_id
1 'polypeptide(L)'
;MPCVYIPLANHLHAQWVIRALQADKPVLVEKPLCLNTEEFDAIAKAAWEHGVPCVEAVMAAYHPWQAALADLIDSEQYGALQETHTQINVSTKQLPPNNYRFFAEYGGGGYLGIPPAIGYNFCKAVSA
;
A
#
# COMPACT_ATOMS: atom_id res chain seq x y z
N MET A 1 10.26 5.75 21.20
CA MET A 1 10.92 4.69 20.41
C MET A 1 10.95 5.13 18.96
N PRO A 2 12.13 5.27 18.32
CA PRO A 2 12.21 5.71 16.93
C PRO A 2 11.77 4.59 15.97
N CYS A 3 11.01 4.93 14.92
CA CYS A 3 10.66 4.04 13.83
C CYS A 3 11.57 4.26 12.61
N VAL A 4 11.57 3.32 11.65
CA VAL A 4 12.25 3.43 10.36
C VAL A 4 11.22 3.67 9.27
N TYR A 5 11.39 4.74 8.50
CA TYR A 5 10.61 5.01 7.29
C TYR A 5 11.38 4.56 6.04
N ILE A 6 10.74 3.79 5.16
CA ILE A 6 11.36 3.20 3.96
C ILE A 6 10.65 3.69 2.69
N PRO A 7 11.08 4.80 2.07
CA PRO A 7 10.59 5.31 0.79
C PRO A 7 11.53 4.97 -0.38
N LEU A 8 12.01 3.73 -0.44
CA LEU A 8 12.98 3.30 -1.44
C LEU A 8 12.29 2.91 -2.76
N ALA A 9 13.06 2.43 -3.73
CA ALA A 9 12.46 1.77 -4.89
C ALA A 9 11.80 0.46 -4.45
N ASN A 10 10.67 0.09 -5.08
CA ASN A 10 9.77 -0.96 -4.58
C ASN A 10 10.50 -2.31 -4.35
N HIS A 11 11.37 -2.73 -5.27
CA HIS A 11 12.17 -3.96 -5.14
C HIS A 11 13.16 -3.97 -3.96
N LEU A 12 13.44 -2.81 -3.34
CA LEU A 12 14.30 -2.71 -2.17
C LEU A 12 13.50 -2.79 -0.86
N HIS A 13 12.18 -2.68 -0.89
CA HIS A 13 11.37 -2.60 0.32
C HIS A 13 11.55 -3.84 1.20
N ALA A 14 11.35 -5.04 0.67
CA ALA A 14 11.42 -6.27 1.44
C ALA A 14 12.76 -6.45 2.17
N GLN A 15 13.88 -6.23 1.47
CA GLN A 15 15.21 -6.35 2.06
C GLN A 15 15.41 -5.39 3.25
N TRP A 16 14.99 -4.13 3.11
CA TRP A 16 15.18 -3.12 4.15
C TRP A 16 14.17 -3.22 5.29
N VAL A 17 12.95 -3.64 5.00
CA VAL A 17 11.93 -3.97 6.01
C VAL A 17 12.46 -5.08 6.91
N ILE A 18 12.88 -6.22 6.33
CA ILE A 18 13.38 -7.37 7.11
C ILE A 18 14.57 -6.97 7.98
N ARG A 19 15.53 -6.20 7.46
CA ARG A 19 16.67 -5.70 8.25
C ARG A 19 16.26 -4.79 9.41
N ALA A 20 15.26 -3.94 9.21
CA ALA A 20 14.78 -3.05 10.26
C ALA A 20 14.04 -3.84 11.35
N LEU A 21 13.22 -4.82 10.96
CA LEU A 21 12.55 -5.74 11.89
C LEU A 21 13.57 -6.54 12.70
N GLN A 22 14.61 -7.07 12.04
CA GLN A 22 15.70 -7.81 12.69
C GLN A 22 16.53 -6.98 13.67
N ALA A 23 16.47 -5.64 13.55
CA ALA A 23 17.10 -4.70 14.46
C ALA A 23 16.13 -4.22 15.56
N ASP A 24 14.99 -4.90 15.72
CA ASP A 24 13.91 -4.59 16.66
C ASP A 24 13.35 -3.16 16.50
N LYS A 25 13.27 -2.68 15.25
CA LYS A 25 12.71 -1.36 14.94
C LYS A 25 11.34 -1.47 14.27
N PRO A 26 10.34 -0.70 14.77
CA PRO A 26 9.09 -0.48 14.04
C PRO A 26 9.32 0.08 12.65
N VAL A 27 8.57 -0.39 11.66
CA VAL A 27 8.73 0.01 10.25
C VAL A 27 7.45 0.65 9.70
N LEU A 28 7.61 1.79 9.02
CA LEU A 28 6.64 2.35 8.10
C LEU A 28 7.27 2.32 6.69
N VAL A 29 6.67 1.61 5.75
CA VAL A 29 7.23 1.42 4.39
C VAL A 29 6.27 1.93 3.34
N GLU A 30 6.79 2.64 2.34
CA GLU A 30 5.96 3.09 1.22
C GLU A 30 5.34 1.91 0.48
N LYS A 31 4.13 2.11 -0.03
CA LYS A 31 3.49 1.11 -0.88
C LYS A 31 4.20 0.99 -2.25
N PRO A 32 4.25 -0.22 -2.85
CA PRO A 32 3.80 -1.48 -2.26
C PRO A 32 4.79 -2.02 -1.21
N LEU A 33 4.31 -2.69 -0.17
CA LEU A 33 5.13 -3.33 0.87
C LEU A 33 6.22 -4.24 0.28
N CYS A 34 5.87 -5.01 -0.75
CA CYS A 34 6.73 -5.94 -1.46
C CYS A 34 6.20 -6.20 -2.88
N LEU A 35 6.96 -6.90 -3.72
CA LEU A 35 6.62 -7.14 -5.12
C LEU A 35 5.97 -8.51 -5.38
N ASN A 36 6.10 -9.46 -4.45
CA ASN A 36 5.58 -10.81 -4.61
C ASN A 36 5.24 -11.44 -3.24
N THR A 37 4.61 -12.61 -3.28
CA THR A 37 4.16 -13.35 -2.09
C THR A 37 5.33 -13.92 -1.27
N GLU A 38 6.43 -14.32 -1.91
CA GLU A 38 7.61 -14.85 -1.20
C GLU A 38 8.25 -13.78 -0.32
N GLU A 39 8.37 -12.55 -0.82
CA GLU A 39 8.81 -11.39 -0.05
C GLU A 39 7.83 -11.06 1.08
N PHE A 40 6.52 -11.16 0.83
CA PHE A 40 5.50 -10.93 1.86
C PHE A 40 5.65 -11.93 3.02
N ASP A 41 5.77 -13.22 2.71
CA ASP A 41 5.91 -14.28 3.69
C ASP A 41 7.20 -14.11 4.52
N ALA A 42 8.30 -13.68 3.88
CA ALA A 42 9.56 -13.39 4.57
C ALA A 42 9.43 -12.18 5.53
N ILE A 43 8.76 -11.11 5.11
CA ILE A 43 8.47 -9.94 5.97
C ILE A 43 7.59 -10.35 7.14
N ALA A 44 6.50 -11.09 6.88
CA ALA A 44 5.57 -11.54 7.90
C ALA A 44 6.31 -12.39 8.95
N LYS A 45 7.11 -13.37 8.50
CA LYS A 45 7.93 -14.18 9.40
C LYS A 45 8.84 -13.32 10.29
N ALA A 46 9.58 -12.37 9.71
CA ALA A 46 10.47 -11.50 10.48
C ALA A 46 9.70 -10.63 11.49
N ALA A 47 8.53 -10.10 11.11
CA ALA A 47 7.69 -9.30 12.01
C ALA A 47 7.17 -10.14 13.20
N TRP A 48 6.77 -11.39 12.94
CA TRP A 48 6.34 -12.33 13.98
C TRP A 48 7.47 -12.74 14.93
N GLU A 49 8.66 -13.02 14.38
CA GLU A 49 9.83 -13.45 15.18
C GLU A 49 10.35 -12.33 16.10
N HIS A 50 10.33 -11.07 15.63
CA HIS A 50 10.85 -9.93 16.38
C HIS A 50 9.79 -9.17 17.18
N GLY A 51 8.50 -9.42 16.93
CA GLY A 51 7.40 -8.80 17.68
C GLY A 51 7.29 -7.28 17.50
N VAL A 52 7.86 -6.72 16.44
CA VAL A 52 7.80 -5.29 16.13
C VAL A 52 6.87 -5.01 14.93
N PRO A 53 6.10 -3.90 14.96
CA PRO A 53 5.11 -3.64 13.92
C PRO A 53 5.76 -3.22 12.60
N CYS A 54 5.18 -3.70 11.50
CA CYS A 54 5.46 -3.28 10.13
C CYS A 54 4.15 -2.77 9.51
N VAL A 55 4.13 -1.53 9.04
CA VAL A 55 2.95 -0.89 8.45
C VAL A 55 3.29 -0.39 7.05
N GLU A 56 2.45 -0.77 6.09
CA GLU A 56 2.49 -0.19 4.75
C GLU A 56 1.82 1.19 4.75
N ALA A 57 2.48 2.20 4.17
CA ALA A 57 2.03 3.58 4.14
C ALA A 57 0.93 3.80 3.09
N VAL A 58 -0.25 3.22 3.33
CA VAL A 58 -1.42 3.41 2.48
C VAL A 58 -2.31 4.52 3.03
N MET A 59 -1.96 5.76 2.70
CA MET A 59 -2.64 6.96 3.25
C MET A 59 -4.16 6.98 3.07
N ALA A 60 -4.66 6.40 1.97
CA ALA A 60 -6.08 6.41 1.65
C ALA A 60 -6.91 5.69 2.73
N ALA A 61 -6.36 4.61 3.32
CA ALA A 61 -7.00 3.81 4.36
C ALA A 61 -7.22 4.55 5.69
N TYR A 62 -6.56 5.71 5.88
CA TYR A 62 -6.63 6.52 7.10
C TYR A 62 -7.24 7.90 6.87
N HIS A 63 -7.68 8.20 5.63
CA HIS A 63 -8.21 9.52 5.32
C HIS A 63 -9.67 9.63 5.82
N PRO A 64 -10.09 10.77 6.41
CA PRO A 64 -11.43 10.91 7.02
C PRO A 64 -12.62 10.68 6.09
N TRP A 65 -12.42 10.90 4.78
CA TRP A 65 -13.45 10.64 3.77
C TRP A 65 -13.93 9.18 3.72
N GLN A 66 -13.13 8.22 4.19
CA GLN A 66 -13.55 6.81 4.19
C GLN A 66 -14.66 6.57 5.22
N ALA A 67 -14.52 7.13 6.41
CA ALA A 67 -15.56 7.07 7.44
C ALA A 67 -16.83 7.79 6.99
N ALA A 68 -16.68 9.00 6.41
CA ALA A 68 -17.83 9.74 5.89
C ALA A 68 -18.57 9.00 4.76
N LEU A 69 -17.84 8.25 3.92
CA LEU A 69 -18.44 7.45 2.87
C LEU A 69 -19.15 6.20 3.41
N ALA A 70 -18.56 5.53 4.40
CA ALA A 70 -19.21 4.42 5.09
C ALA A 70 -20.52 4.87 5.76
N ASP A 71 -20.48 5.97 6.53
CA ASP A 71 -21.68 6.55 7.16
C ASP A 71 -22.77 6.89 6.14
N LEU A 72 -22.37 7.39 4.95
CA LEU A 72 -23.29 7.71 3.87
C LEU A 72 -23.97 6.45 3.30
N ILE A 73 -23.20 5.39 3.09
CA ILE A 73 -23.72 4.10 2.58
C ILE A 73 -24.64 3.45 3.62
N ASP A 74 -24.19 3.38 4.87
CA ASP A 74 -24.93 2.78 5.99
C ASP A 74 -26.23 3.52 6.29
N SER A 75 -26.28 4.84 6.06
CA SER A 75 -27.50 5.62 6.25
C SER A 75 -28.63 5.26 5.29
N GLU A 76 -28.31 4.60 4.15
CA GLU A 76 -29.23 4.33 3.03
C GLU A 76 -30.07 5.55 2.58
N GLN A 77 -29.64 6.78 2.88
CA GLN A 77 -30.44 7.98 2.64
C GLN A 77 -30.73 8.21 1.15
N TYR A 78 -29.92 7.60 0.28
CA TYR A 78 -30.06 7.62 -1.18
C TYR A 78 -30.43 6.23 -1.76
N GLY A 79 -30.83 5.29 -0.90
CA GLY A 79 -31.04 3.88 -1.23
C GLY A 79 -29.76 3.05 -1.14
N ALA A 80 -29.91 1.74 -1.39
CA ALA A 80 -28.80 0.79 -1.29
C ALA A 80 -27.75 1.02 -2.39
N LEU A 81 -26.47 0.90 -2.02
CA LEU A 81 -25.34 0.93 -2.96
C LEU A 81 -25.49 -0.18 -4.02
N GLN A 82 -25.40 0.18 -5.31
CA GLN A 82 -25.53 -0.76 -6.42
C GLN A 82 -24.19 -1.07 -7.08
N GLU A 83 -23.39 -0.04 -7.36
CA GLU A 83 -22.13 -0.16 -8.09
C GLU A 83 -21.15 0.92 -7.67
N THR A 84 -19.87 0.58 -7.72
CA THR A 84 -18.75 1.50 -7.49
C THR A 84 -17.85 1.49 -8.70
N HIS A 85 -17.49 2.66 -9.21
CA HIS A 85 -16.57 2.80 -10.33
C HIS A 85 -15.43 3.74 -9.96
N THR A 86 -14.19 3.28 -10.14
CA THR A 86 -12.98 4.06 -9.84
C THR A 86 -12.06 4.08 -11.04
N GLN A 87 -11.59 5.27 -11.42
CA GLN A 87 -10.60 5.46 -12.47
C GLN A 87 -9.43 6.29 -11.93
N ILE A 88 -8.21 5.76 -12.08
CA ILE A 88 -6.99 6.45 -11.66
C ILE A 88 -6.09 6.60 -12.89
N ASN A 89 -5.81 7.85 -13.25
CA ASN A 89 -4.96 8.18 -14.38
C ASN A 89 -3.67 8.82 -13.87
N VAL A 90 -2.53 8.16 -14.13
CA VAL A 90 -1.21 8.68 -13.77
C VAL A 90 -0.45 9.02 -15.04
N SER A 91 -0.11 10.29 -15.23
CA SER A 91 0.69 10.73 -16.36
C SER A 91 2.16 10.33 -16.17
N THR A 92 2.70 9.57 -17.11
CA THR A 92 4.12 9.17 -17.14
C THR A 92 4.97 10.11 -18.00
N LYS A 93 4.36 11.12 -18.65
CA LYS A 93 5.03 12.00 -19.63
C LYS A 93 6.25 12.74 -19.08
N GLN A 94 6.28 13.01 -17.78
CA GLN A 94 7.35 13.76 -17.10
C GLN A 94 8.38 12.85 -16.43
N LEU A 95 8.20 11.52 -16.47
CA LEU A 95 9.13 10.60 -15.86
C LEU A 95 10.35 10.38 -16.77
N PRO A 96 11.55 10.28 -16.20
CA PRO A 96 12.75 9.99 -16.99
C PRO A 96 12.64 8.61 -17.65
N PRO A 97 13.22 8.40 -18.85
CA PRO A 97 13.11 7.14 -19.60
C PRO A 97 13.59 5.90 -18.83
N ASN A 98 14.51 6.07 -17.88
CA ASN A 98 15.07 5.02 -17.04
C ASN A 98 14.40 4.93 -15.66
N ASN A 99 13.17 5.41 -15.50
CA ASN A 99 12.45 5.30 -14.23
C ASN A 99 12.28 3.83 -13.84
N TYR A 100 12.66 3.46 -12.61
CA TYR A 100 12.57 2.07 -12.14
C TYR A 100 11.14 1.50 -12.26
N ARG A 101 10.11 2.35 -12.20
CA ARG A 101 8.70 1.94 -12.31
C ARG A 101 8.33 1.39 -13.69
N PHE A 102 9.14 1.63 -14.71
CA PHE A 102 8.93 1.09 -16.06
C PHE A 102 9.45 -0.34 -16.22
N PHE A 103 10.24 -0.83 -15.27
CA PHE A 103 10.73 -2.20 -15.24
C PHE A 103 9.89 -3.00 -14.26
N ALA A 104 9.24 -4.07 -14.74
CA ALA A 104 8.35 -4.88 -13.90
C ALA A 104 9.07 -5.43 -12.66
N GLU A 105 10.33 -5.84 -12.83
CA GLU A 105 11.24 -6.32 -11.78
C GLU A 105 11.52 -5.30 -10.66
N TYR A 106 11.45 -4.00 -10.96
CA TYR A 106 11.75 -2.95 -9.97
C TYR A 106 10.51 -2.23 -9.46
N GLY A 107 9.49 -2.11 -10.29
CA GLY A 107 8.27 -1.36 -10.03
C GLY A 107 7.07 -2.19 -9.61
N GLY A 108 7.08 -3.51 -9.80
CA GLY A 108 5.92 -4.38 -9.57
C GLY A 108 4.86 -4.36 -10.68
N GLY A 109 5.19 -3.76 -11.83
CA GLY A 109 4.25 -3.57 -12.94
C GLY A 109 3.10 -2.61 -12.61
N GLY A 110 2.15 -2.46 -13.53
CA GLY A 110 1.02 -1.53 -13.39
C GLY A 110 0.05 -1.88 -12.25
N TYR A 111 0.05 -3.13 -11.79
CA TYR A 111 -0.93 -3.67 -10.83
C TYR A 111 -0.49 -3.67 -9.36
N LEU A 112 0.82 -3.70 -9.05
CA LEU A 112 1.30 -3.53 -7.68
C LEU A 112 1.74 -2.09 -7.37
N GLY A 113 1.66 -1.19 -8.36
CA GLY A 113 2.04 0.22 -8.19
C GLY A 113 1.05 1.06 -7.38
N ILE A 114 1.21 2.38 -7.49
CA ILE A 114 0.36 3.39 -6.83
C ILE A 114 -1.16 3.22 -7.09
N PRO A 115 -1.63 2.91 -8.32
CA PRO A 115 -3.06 2.94 -8.62
C PRO A 115 -3.91 1.92 -7.83
N PRO A 116 -3.52 0.64 -7.69
CA PRO A 116 -4.42 -0.36 -7.10
C PRO A 116 -4.56 -0.23 -5.59
N ALA A 117 -3.54 0.22 -4.86
CA ALA A 117 -3.65 0.44 -3.42
C ALA A 117 -4.71 1.52 -3.07
N ILE A 118 -4.87 2.55 -3.90
CA ILE A 118 -5.86 3.61 -3.66
C ILE A 118 -7.26 3.14 -4.09
N GLY A 119 -7.38 2.58 -5.30
CA GLY A 119 -8.66 2.09 -5.80
C GLY A 119 -9.23 0.93 -4.99
N TYR A 120 -8.38 -0.01 -4.58
CA TYR A 120 -8.79 -1.14 -3.74
C TYR A 120 -9.26 -0.70 -2.35
N ASN A 121 -8.61 0.30 -1.74
CA ASN A 121 -9.05 0.83 -0.45
C ASN A 121 -10.36 1.62 -0.55
N PHE A 122 -10.63 2.27 -1.68
CA PHE A 122 -11.95 2.83 -1.95
C PHE A 122 -12.99 1.71 -2.03
N CYS A 123 -12.77 0.68 -2.84
CA CYS A 123 -13.69 -0.46 -2.95
C CYS A 123 -13.88 -1.20 -1.62
N LYS A 124 -12.85 -1.33 -0.78
CA LYS A 124 -12.98 -1.91 0.55
C LYS A 124 -13.84 -1.06 1.48
N ALA A 125 -13.68 0.25 1.47
CA ALA A 125 -14.45 1.16 2.33
C ALA A 125 -15.96 1.14 2.04
N VAL A 126 -16.35 0.68 0.86
CA VAL A 126 -17.75 0.63 0.40
C VAL A 126 -18.33 -0.78 0.34
N SER A 127 -17.54 -1.82 0.66
CA SER A 127 -17.94 -3.24 0.58
C SER A 127 -17.94 -3.96 1.94
N ALA A 128 -17.81 -3.22 3.04
CA ALA A 128 -17.90 -3.74 4.41
C ALA A 128 -19.33 -3.60 4.94
#